data_AF-A0A9Q3GWW3-F1
#
_entry.id   AF-A0A9Q3GWW3-F1
#
_cell.length_a   1.000
_cell.length_b   1.000
_cell.length_c   1.000
_cell.angle_alpha   90.00
_cell.angle_beta   90.00
_cell.angle_gamma   90.00
#
_symmetry.space_group_name_H-M   'P 1'
#
loop_
_entity.id
_entity.type
_entity.pdbx_description
1 polymer ?
#
loop_
_entity_poly.entity_id
_entity_poly.type
_entity_poly.pdbx_seq_one_letter_code
_entity_poly.pdbx_strand_id
1 'polypeptide(L)'
;MAENNTEQDISSVPILTGTNFSEWYGRITILLQSKDLLDVCEKSLDPEASTTLSNKWKKLSYEAVNIIASRVSNQVFLECVNQETIINSHLL
;
A
#
# COMPACT_ATOMS: atom_id res chain seq x y z
N MET A 1 23.31 12.75 19.32
CA MET A 1 22.18 13.28 18.53
C MET A 1 21.09 12.25 18.63
N ALA A 2 19.95 12.58 19.26
CA ALA A 2 18.81 11.69 19.30
C ALA A 2 18.14 11.75 17.93
N GLU A 3 18.23 10.67 17.16
CA GLU A 3 17.38 10.46 15.99
C GLU A 3 15.95 10.27 16.53
N ASN A 4 15.16 11.34 16.51
CA ASN A 4 13.71 11.24 16.65
C ASN A 4 13.19 10.55 15.38
N ASN A 5 13.30 9.23 15.33
CA ASN A 5 12.51 8.40 14.45
C ASN A 5 11.07 8.46 14.97
N THR A 6 10.35 9.50 14.54
CA THR A 6 8.91 9.56 14.69
C THR A 6 8.37 8.40 13.84
N GLU A 7 8.18 7.23 14.44
CA GLU A 7 7.41 6.15 13.83
C GLU A 7 6.07 6.76 13.42
N GLN A 8 5.87 6.94 12.12
CA GLN A 8 4.59 7.39 11.59
C GLN A 8 3.59 6.29 11.95
N ASP A 9 2.70 6.60 12.89
CA ASP A 9 1.64 5.69 13.28
C ASP A 9 0.57 5.69 12.19
N ILE A 10 0.04 4.52 11.89
CA ILE A 10 -1.06 4.34 10.94
C ILE A 10 -2.29 5.17 11.32
N SER A 11 -2.45 5.51 12.61
CA SER A 11 -3.50 6.42 13.09
C SER A 11 -3.43 7.83 12.50
N SER A 12 -2.25 8.26 12.03
CA SER A 12 -2.03 9.56 11.39
C SER A 12 -2.58 9.63 9.96
N VAL A 13 -2.87 8.48 9.34
CA VAL A 13 -3.48 8.38 8.02
C VAL A 13 -5.01 8.40 8.17
N PRO A 14 -5.72 9.35 7.54
CA PRO A 14 -7.18 9.38 7.58
C PRO A 14 -7.76 8.16 6.86
N ILE A 15 -9.04 7.85 7.10
CA ILE A 15 -9.76 6.89 6.25
C ILE A 15 -10.05 7.56 4.90
N LEU A 16 -9.78 6.87 3.79
CA LEU A 16 -10.11 7.36 2.45
C LEU A 16 -11.63 7.32 2.23
N THR A 17 -12.24 8.48 2.01
CA THR A 17 -13.68 8.67 1.78
C THR A 17 -14.00 9.24 0.40
N GLY A 18 -13.03 9.24 -0.52
CA GLY A 18 -13.17 9.75 -1.89
C GLY A 18 -12.89 11.25 -2.04
N THR A 19 -13.35 12.08 -1.10
CA THR A 19 -13.13 13.55 -1.13
C THR A 19 -11.75 13.98 -0.63
N ASN A 20 -11.06 13.12 0.12
CA ASN A 20 -9.79 13.41 0.79
C ASN A 20 -8.59 12.71 0.14
N PHE A 21 -8.69 12.31 -1.13
CA PHE A 21 -7.66 11.51 -1.81
C PHE A 21 -6.26 12.12 -1.74
N SER A 22 -6.11 13.43 -2.00
CA SER A 22 -4.79 14.08 -2.00
C SER A 22 -4.11 14.03 -0.62
N GLU A 23 -4.85 14.30 0.45
CA GLU A 23 -4.33 14.22 1.82
C GLU A 23 -4.02 12.77 2.21
N TRP A 24 -4.94 11.86 1.92
CA TRP A 24 -4.78 10.43 2.18
C TRP A 24 -3.54 9.88 1.48
N TYR A 25 -3.39 10.16 0.18
CA TYR A 25 -2.28 9.71 -0.65
C TYR A 25 -0.94 10.22 -0.13
N GLY A 26 -0.84 11.51 0.22
CA GLY A 26 0.39 12.05 0.79
C GLY A 26 0.81 11.33 2.08
N ARG A 27 -0.14 11.11 3.00
CA ARG A 27 0.13 10.49 4.30
C ARG A 27 0.42 9.00 4.21
N ILE A 28 -0.33 8.24 3.40
CA ILE A 28 -0.09 6.81 3.21
C ILE A 28 1.25 6.55 2.52
N THR A 29 1.64 7.39 1.55
CA THR A 29 2.94 7.27 0.87
C THR A 29 4.10 7.51 1.83
N ILE A 30 4.05 8.57 2.65
CA ILE A 30 5.06 8.83 3.69
C ILE A 30 5.15 7.65 4.67
N LEU A 31 4.01 7.11 5.10
CA LEU A 31 3.97 5.95 5.99
C LEU A 31 4.63 4.72 5.35
N LEU A 32 4.29 4.40 4.10
CA LEU A 32 4.86 3.25 3.38
C LEU A 32 6.36 3.44 3.12
N GLN A 33 6.81 4.65 2.80
CA GLN A 33 8.24 4.98 2.67
C GLN A 33 8.98 4.75 3.99
N SER A 34 8.43 5.21 5.12
CA SER A 34 9.06 5.01 6.44
C SER A 34 9.20 3.54 6.86
N LYS A 35 8.49 2.63 6.17
CA LYS A 35 8.48 1.19 6.42
C LYS A 35 9.17 0.37 5.32
N ASP A 36 9.81 1.02 4.35
CA ASP A 36 10.39 0.36 3.15
C ASP A 36 9.38 -0.46 2.34
N LEU A 37 8.11 -0.02 2.33
CA LEU A 37 6.99 -0.70 1.65
C LEU A 37 6.54 0.00 0.36
N LEU A 38 7.00 1.22 0.08
CA LEU A 38 6.54 1.95 -1.11
C LEU A 38 6.93 1.23 -2.42
N ASP A 39 8.16 0.72 -2.49
CA ASP A 39 8.68 0.08 -3.70
C ASP A 39 7.83 -1.11 -4.15
N VAL A 40 7.29 -1.88 -3.20
CA VAL A 40 6.44 -3.04 -3.53
C VAL A 40 5.02 -2.65 -3.98
N CYS A 41 4.64 -1.38 -3.86
CA CYS A 41 3.39 -0.83 -4.38
C CYS A 41 3.56 -0.24 -5.79
N GLU A 42 4.73 0.31 -6.11
CA GLU A 42 4.95 1.05 -7.37
C GLU A 42 5.69 0.26 -8.44
N LYS A 43 6.42 -0.79 -8.05
CA LYS A 43 7.27 -1.57 -8.96
C LYS A 43 6.78 -3.01 -9.05
N SER A 44 6.81 -3.53 -10.28
CA SER A 44 6.72 -4.97 -10.49
C SER A 44 8.03 -5.63 -10.09
N LEU A 45 7.94 -6.80 -9.45
CA LEU A 45 9.11 -7.63 -9.23
C LEU A 45 9.62 -8.15 -10.58
N ASP A 46 10.94 -8.17 -10.74
CA ASP A 46 11.60 -8.80 -11.89
C ASP A 46 11.15 -10.28 -12.02
N PRO A 47 10.64 -10.72 -13.19
CA PRO A 47 10.29 -12.12 -13.42
C PRO A 47 11.43 -13.10 -13.17
N GLU A 48 12.69 -12.67 -13.33
CA GLU A 48 13.89 -13.48 -13.11
C GLU A 48 14.43 -13.39 -11.66
N ALA A 49 13.70 -12.72 -10.76
CA ALA A 49 14.06 -12.64 -9.36
C ALA A 49 14.20 -14.02 -8.71
N SER A 50 15.22 -14.16 -7.85
CA SER A 50 15.40 -15.39 -7.07
C SER A 50 14.17 -15.70 -6.21
N THR A 51 13.93 -16.99 -5.93
CA THR A 51 12.80 -17.43 -5.08
C THR A 51 12.80 -16.76 -3.70
N THR A 52 13.97 -16.54 -3.11
CA THR A 52 14.10 -15.82 -1.83
C THR A 52 13.63 -14.38 -1.94
N LEU A 53 14.02 -13.67 -3.01
CA LEU A 53 13.57 -12.30 -3.25
C LEU A 53 12.07 -12.26 -3.53
N SER A 54 11.55 -13.19 -4.33
CA SER A 54 10.11 -13.30 -4.63
C SER A 54 9.27 -13.51 -3.38
N ASN A 55 9.68 -14.42 -2.49
CA ASN A 55 9.00 -14.65 -1.22
C ASN A 55 9.05 -13.42 -0.29
N LYS A 56 10.20 -12.73 -0.24
CA LYS A 56 10.32 -11.47 0.52
C LYS A 56 9.40 -10.40 -0.04
N TRP A 57 9.40 -10.22 -1.36
CA TRP A 57 8.55 -9.26 -2.06
C TRP A 57 7.08 -9.53 -1.77
N LYS A 58 6.63 -10.77 -1.92
CA LYS A 58 5.25 -11.20 -1.63
C LYS A 58 4.84 -10.86 -0.19
N LYS A 59 5.72 -11.09 0.78
CA LYS A 59 5.45 -10.75 2.19
C LYS A 59 5.29 -9.24 2.39
N LEU A 60 6.20 -8.45 1.82
CA LEU A 60 6.14 -6.98 1.89
C LEU A 60 4.89 -6.44 1.18
N SER A 61 4.53 -7.00 0.01
CA SER A 61 3.31 -6.62 -0.71
C SER A 61 2.06 -6.87 0.13
N TYR A 62 1.96 -8.02 0.83
CA TYR A 62 0.83 -8.27 1.73
C TYR A 62 0.79 -7.30 2.90
N GLU A 63 1.94 -6.94 3.46
CA GLU A 63 2.02 -5.96 4.54
C GLU A 63 1.54 -4.58 4.07
N ALA A 64 2.01 -4.13 2.90
CA ALA A 64 1.59 -2.87 2.31
C ALA A 64 0.08 -2.84 2.01
N VAL A 65 -0.46 -3.93 1.44
CA VAL A 65 -1.90 -4.07 1.18
C VAL A 65 -2.72 -4.00 2.47
N ASN A 66 -2.29 -4.67 3.54
CA ASN A 66 -3.01 -4.61 4.82
C ASN A 66 -3.05 -3.20 5.40
N ILE A 67 -1.93 -2.46 5.32
CA ILE A 67 -1.86 -1.07 5.78
C ILE A 67 -2.83 -0.20 4.96
N ILE A 68 -2.74 -0.26 3.63
CA ILE A 68 -3.59 0.51 2.72
C ILE A 68 -5.06 0.18 2.96
N ALA A 69 -5.43 -1.11 2.92
CA ALA A 69 -6.81 -1.58 3.06
C ALA A 69 -7.43 -1.16 4.40
N SER A 70 -6.66 -1.15 5.50
CA SER A 70 -7.15 -0.69 6.81
C SER A 70 -7.49 0.80 6.86
N ARG A 71 -7.05 1.57 5.85
CA ARG A 71 -7.27 3.01 5.72
C ARG A 71 -8.11 3.39 4.51
N VAL A 72 -8.84 2.45 3.95
CA VAL A 72 -9.83 2.68 2.89
C VAL A 72 -11.24 2.43 3.45
N SER A 73 -12.17 3.36 3.21
CA SER A 73 -13.57 3.11 3.58
C SER A 73 -14.16 1.99 2.75
N ASN A 74 -15.13 1.26 3.31
CA ASN A 74 -15.81 0.18 2.58
C ASN A 74 -16.44 0.66 1.27
N GLN A 75 -16.99 1.89 1.24
CA GLN A 75 -17.55 2.46 0.02
C GLN A 75 -16.49 2.58 -1.08
N VAL A 76 -15.37 3.24 -0.80
CA VAL A 76 -14.29 3.43 -1.78
C VAL A 76 -13.68 2.08 -2.19
N PHE A 77 -13.57 1.15 -1.25
CA PHE A 77 -13.11 -0.21 -1.56
C PHE A 77 -14.02 -0.89 -2.60
N LEU A 78 -15.34 -0.83 -2.42
CA LEU A 78 -16.30 -1.45 -3.35
C LEU A 78 -16.36 -0.74 -4.70
N GLU A 79 -16.10 0.57 -4.75
CA GLU A 79 -15.97 1.32 -6.00
C GLU A 79 -14.74 0.83 -6.80
N CYS A 80 -13.62 0.57 -6.12
CA CYS A 80 -12.37 0.12 -6.76
C CYS A 80 -12.26 -1.39 -6.96
N VAL A 81 -12.93 -2.21 -6.14
CA VAL A 81 -12.90 -3.68 -6.19
C VAL A 81 -14.27 -4.18 -6.61
N ASN A 82 -14.47 -4.20 -7.92
CA ASN A 82 -15.67 -4.67 -8.59
C ASN A 82 -15.29 -5.75 -9.62
N GLN A 83 -16.28 -6.39 -10.26
CA GLN A 83 -15.99 -7.49 -11.19
C GLN A 83 -15.04 -7.08 -12.32
N GLU A 84 -15.17 -5.86 -12.83
CA GLU A 84 -14.32 -5.35 -13.91
C GLU A 84 -12.87 -5.19 -13.45
N THR A 85 -12.64 -4.59 -12.29
CA THR A 85 -11.28 -4.42 -11.76
C THR A 85 -10.67 -5.73 -11.29
N ILE A 86 -11.46 -6.68 -10.78
CA ILE A 86 -10.99 -8.04 -10.47
C ILE A 86 -10.54 -8.74 -11.75
N ILE A 87 -11.34 -8.71 -12.82
CA ILE A 87 -10.98 -9.31 -14.11
C ILE A 87 -9.68 -8.70 -14.63
N ASN A 88 -9.54 -7.37 -14.58
CA ASN A 88 -8.35 -6.67 -15.07
C ASN A 88 -7.11 -6.93 -14.18
N SER A 89 -7.30 -7.19 -12.88
CA SER A 89 -6.18 -7.50 -11.97
C SER A 89 -5.49 -8.84 -12.26
N HIS A 90 -6.18 -9.76 -12.93
CA HIS A 90 -5.64 -11.07 -13.35
C HIS A 90 -4.95 -11.04 -14.72
N LEU A 91 -4.94 -9.89 -15.40
CA LEU A 91 -4.35 -9.71 -16.73
C LEU A 91 -2.99 -8.98 -16.70
N LEU A 92 -2.50 -8.63 -15.51
CA LEU A 92 -1.19 -8.00 -15.25
C LEU A 92 -0.24 -9.01 -14.61
#